data_AF-A0A1T4W1D2-F1
#
_entry.id   AF-A0A1T4W1D2-F1
#
_cell.length_a   1.000
_cell.length_b   1.000
_cell.length_c   1.000
_cell.angle_alpha   90.00
_cell.angle_beta   90.00
_cell.angle_gamma   90.00
#
_symmetry.space_group_name_H-M   'P 1'
#
loop_
_entity.id
_entity.type
_entity.pdbx_description
1 polymer ?
#
loop_
_entity_poly.entity_id
_entity_poly.type
_entity_poly.pdbx_seq_one_letter_code
_entity_poly.pdbx_strand_id
1 'polypeptide(L)' 'MIHGETLHSALPWDLPLWAPDHVVFFGALYLVIGILGLAVGYAAVKAYIDTVADPKPNEQ' A
#
# COMPACT_ATOMS: atom_id res chain seq x y z
N MET A 1 8.54 -31.25 -16.19
CA MET A 1 7.79 -30.18 -16.90
C MET A 1 8.03 -30.34 -18.39
N ILE A 2 6.98 -30.42 -19.20
CA ILE A 2 7.08 -30.49 -20.66
C ILE A 2 7.50 -29.11 -21.17
N HIS A 3 8.55 -29.08 -21.98
CA HIS A 3 9.07 -27.84 -22.57
C HIS A 3 8.06 -27.37 -23.63
N GLY A 4 7.24 -26.37 -23.29
CA GLY A 4 6.24 -25.81 -24.21
C GLY A 4 4.97 -25.22 -23.57
N GLU A 5 4.64 -25.56 -22.32
CA GLU A 5 3.43 -25.06 -21.62
C GLU A 5 3.73 -23.98 -20.56
N THR A 6 4.86 -23.29 -20.68
CA THR A 6 5.28 -22.28 -19.70
C THR A 6 5.55 -20.94 -20.38
N LEU A 7 4.55 -20.43 -21.10
CA LEU A 7 4.31 -19.00 -21.02
C LEU A 7 3.62 -18.75 -19.68
N HIS A 8 4.36 -18.91 -18.58
CA HIS A 8 3.99 -18.27 -17.33
C HIS A 8 4.03 -16.79 -17.65
N SER A 9 2.87 -16.24 -17.97
CA SER A 9 2.76 -14.84 -18.22
C SER A 9 3.01 -14.18 -16.88
N ALA A 10 4.14 -13.48 -16.72
CA ALA A 10 4.38 -12.64 -15.54
C ALA A 10 3.42 -11.42 -15.49
N LEU A 11 2.31 -11.49 -16.23
CA LEU A 11 1.23 -10.54 -16.17
C LEU A 11 0.50 -10.76 -14.84
N PRO A 12 0.27 -9.69 -14.06
CA PRO A 12 -0.37 -9.77 -12.74
C PRO A 12 -1.71 -10.52 -12.72
N TRP A 13 -2.37 -10.58 -13.87
CA TRP A 13 -3.69 -11.18 -14.07
C TRP A 13 -3.68 -12.72 -14.15
N ASP A 14 -2.52 -13.34 -14.39
CA ASP A 14 -2.34 -14.79 -14.50
C ASP A 14 -1.95 -15.43 -13.15
N LEU A 15 -1.77 -14.60 -12.10
CA LEU A 15 -1.35 -15.07 -10.79
C LEU A 15 -2.56 -15.50 -9.95
N PRO A 16 -2.64 -16.77 -9.48
CA PRO A 16 -3.74 -17.23 -8.64
C PRO A 16 -3.65 -16.59 -7.26
N LEU A 17 -4.31 -15.45 -7.06
CA LEU A 17 -4.31 -14.68 -5.80
C LEU A 17 -4.94 -15.45 -4.62
N TRP A 18 -5.70 -16.50 -4.91
CA TRP A 18 -6.31 -17.40 -3.93
C TRP A 18 -5.40 -18.56 -3.50
N ALA A 19 -4.22 -18.70 -4.13
CA ALA A 19 -3.24 -19.67 -3.67
C ALA A 19 -2.77 -19.30 -2.25
N PRO A 20 -2.69 -20.27 -1.32
CA PRO A 20 -2.40 -19.99 0.09
C PRO A 20 -1.12 -19.20 0.33
N ASP A 21 -0.07 -19.47 -0.45
CA ASP A 21 1.22 -18.76 -0.41
C ASP A 21 1.10 -17.29 -0.82
N HIS A 22 0.34 -17.00 -1.88
CA HIS A 22 0.05 -15.64 -2.32
C HIS A 22 -0.78 -14.88 -1.29
N VAL A 23 -1.78 -15.50 -0.67
CA VAL A 23 -2.61 -14.85 0.37
C VAL A 23 -1.74 -14.39 1.54
N VAL A 24 -0.80 -15.22 2.00
CA VAL A 24 0.10 -14.86 3.11
C VAL A 24 1.05 -13.73 2.71
N PHE A 25 1.73 -13.87 1.57
CA PHE A 25 2.70 -12.88 1.11
C PHE A 25 2.05 -11.51 0.83
N PHE A 26 0.99 -11.48 0.00
CA PHE A 26 0.31 -10.24 -0.35
C PHE A 26 -0.47 -9.66 0.83
N GLY A 27 -1.02 -10.49 1.71
CA GLY A 27 -1.65 -10.04 2.94
C GLY A 27 -0.68 -9.24 3.82
N ALA A 28 0.51 -9.79 4.07
CA ALA A 28 1.55 -9.09 4.83
C ALA A 28 2.01 -7.81 4.11
N LEU A 29 2.25 -7.88 2.79
CA LEU A 29 2.66 -6.74 1.98
C LEU A 29 1.64 -5.59 2.05
N TYR A 30 0.37 -5.87 1.82
CA TYR A 30 -0.68 -4.85 1.83
C TYR A 30 -0.93 -4.28 3.22
N LEU A 31 -0.77 -5.09 4.27
CA LEU A 31 -0.84 -4.61 5.64
C LEU A 31 0.27 -3.59 5.92
N VAL A 32 1.52 -3.89 5.55
CA VAL A 32 2.64 -2.96 5.73
C VAL A 32 2.44 -1.67 4.92
N ILE A 33 2.09 -1.79 3.65
CA ILE A 33 1.83 -0.63 2.78
C ILE A 33 0.65 0.20 3.34
N GLY A 34 -0.38 -0.46 3.86
CA GLY A 34 -1.52 0.20 4.49
C GLY A 34 -1.14 1.00 5.73
N ILE A 35 -0.32 0.44 6.62
CA ILE A 35 0.18 1.14 7.81
C ILE A 35 1.04 2.34 7.41
N LEU A 36 1.97 2.16 6.47
CA LEU A 36 2.83 3.25 5.99
C LEU A 36 2.00 4.36 5.32
N GLY A 37 1.04 3.98 4.47
CA GLY A 37 0.12 4.91 3.82
C GLY A 37 -0.72 5.70 4.81
N LEU A 38 -1.24 5.05 5.86
CA LEU A 38 -1.99 5.72 6.92
C LEU A 38 -1.12 6.67 7.74
N ALA A 39 0.10 6.25 8.10
CA ALA A 39 1.03 7.10 8.86
C ALA A 39 1.43 8.35 8.08
N VAL A 40 1.82 8.18 6.81
CA VAL A 40 2.17 9.29 5.93
C VAL A 40 0.96 10.16 5.64
N GLY A 41 -0.20 9.54 5.35
CA GLY A 41 -1.45 10.25 5.09
C GLY A 41 -1.89 11.09 6.28
N TYR A 42 -1.80 10.55 7.49
CA TYR A 42 -2.09 11.29 8.72
C TYR A 42 -1.16 12.50 8.88
N ALA A 43 0.15 12.31 8.72
CA ALA A 43 1.12 13.40 8.82
C ALA A 43 0.86 14.48 7.77
N ALA A 44 0.57 14.10 6.53
CA ALA A 44 0.27 15.03 5.44
C ALA A 44 -1.03 15.82 5.71
N VAL A 45 -2.09 15.16 6.15
CA VAL A 45 -3.36 15.82 6.51
C VAL A 45 -3.17 16.77 7.68
N LYS A 46 -2.43 16.34 8.72
CA LYS A 46 -2.15 17.20 9.88
C LYS A 46 -1.37 18.44 9.48
N ALA A 47 -0.30 18.28 8.69
CA ALA A 47 0.48 19.40 8.17
C ALA A 47 -0.35 20.34 7.29
N TYR A 48 -1.26 19.80 6.48
CA TYR A 48 -2.16 20.61 5.66
C TYR A 48 -3.12 21.44 6.52
N ILE A 49 -3.74 20.82 7.52
CA ILE A 49 -4.64 21.52 8.45
C ILE A 49 -3.87 22.63 9.19
N ASP A 50 -2.69 22.32 9.73
CA ASP A 50 -1.88 23.28 10.47
C ASP A 50 -1.40 24.45 9.58
N THR A 51 -1.26 24.24 8.27
CA THR A 51 -0.82 25.28 7.33
C THR A 51 -1.99 26.13 6.79
N VAL A 52 -3.15 25.50 6.55
CA VAL A 52 -4.26 26.12 5.80
C VAL A 52 -5.43 26.53 6.71
N ALA A 53 -5.73 25.72 7.72
CA ALA A 53 -6.90 25.94 8.58
C ALA A 53 -6.57 26.70 9.87
N ASP A 54 -5.30 26.75 10.28
CA ASP A 54 -4.87 27.46 11.50
C ASP A 54 -4.09 28.74 11.19
N PRO A 55 -4.72 29.93 11.21
CA PRO A 55 -4.00 31.18 11.32
C PRO A 55 -3.53 31.31 12.77
N LYS A 56 -2.32 30.77 13.07
CA LYS A 56 -1.59 30.83 14.35
C LYS A 56 -2.29 31.66 15.43
N PRO A 57 -2.77 31.08 16.55
CA PRO A 57 -3.09 31.87 17.71
C PRO A 57 -1.78 32.47 18.22
N ASN A 58 -1.62 33.77 17.95
CA ASN A 58 -0.88 34.75 18.74
C ASN A 58 0.11 34.18 19.76
N GLU A 59 1.40 34.25 19.41
CA GLU A 59 2.48 34.40 20.39
C GLU A 59 2.08 35.43 21.47
N GLN A 60 1.83 34.93 22.69
CA GLN A 60 1.87 35.62 23.97
C GLN A 60 2.59 34.69 24.93
#